data_AF-A0A2H9R958-F1
#
_entry.id   AF-A0A2H9R958-F1
#
_cell.length_a   1.000
_cell.length_b   1.000
_cell.length_c   1.000
_cell.angle_alpha   90.00
_cell.angle_beta   90.00
_cell.angle_gamma   90.00
#
_symmetry.space_group_name_H-M   'P 1'
#
loop_
_entity.id
_entity.type
_entity.pdbx_description
1 polymer ?
#
loop_
_entity_poly.entity_id
_entity_poly.type
_entity_poly.pdbx_seq_one_letter_code
_entity_poly.pdbx_strand_id
1 'polypeptide(L)'
;MVGVFLVLLLASFGDSISSMSEMVGKLNQQKSAMLSEKISVISADIVDSKTVIVISNYGKYNSSISKAFFENITISCTSDNADPADMSVQPGKLISLTCDSITDKLYLLTENQNILQVSVA
;
A
#
# COMPACT_ATOMS: atom_id res chain seq x y z
N MET A 1 -19.56 64.28 -21.47
CA MET A 1 -19.98 62.86 -21.39
C MET A 1 -19.03 62.01 -22.22
N VAL A 2 -17.94 61.53 -21.63
CA VAL A 2 -17.25 60.28 -22.01
C VAL A 2 -16.48 59.86 -20.77
N GLY A 3 -16.71 58.65 -20.29
CA GLY A 3 -16.03 58.11 -19.11
C GLY A 3 -16.56 56.72 -18.82
N VAL A 4 -16.54 55.85 -19.84
CA VAL A 4 -16.80 54.43 -19.68
C VAL A 4 -15.70 53.88 -18.79
N PHE A 5 -16.03 53.65 -17.52
CA PHE A 5 -15.14 53.07 -16.53
C PHE A 5 -14.81 51.65 -16.96
N LEU A 6 -13.51 51.43 -17.17
CA LEU A 6 -12.94 50.24 -17.77
C LEU A 6 -13.36 48.97 -17.02
N VAL A 7 -13.82 48.03 -17.82
CA VAL A 7 -14.26 46.67 -17.55
C VAL A 7 -13.32 45.90 -16.60
N LEU A 8 -13.92 45.37 -15.54
CA LEU A 8 -13.69 44.06 -14.94
C LEU A 8 -12.81 43.11 -15.78
N LEU A 9 -11.52 42.97 -15.46
CA LEU A 9 -10.69 41.89 -16.01
C LEU A 9 -9.52 41.54 -15.07
N LEU A 10 -9.83 41.16 -13.83
CA LEU A 10 -8.85 40.56 -12.91
C LEU A 10 -9.33 39.23 -12.28
N ALA A 11 -10.54 38.74 -12.61
CA ALA A 11 -11.09 37.55 -11.97
C ALA A 11 -10.68 36.21 -12.60
N SER A 12 -10.03 36.18 -13.76
CA SER A 12 -9.95 34.94 -14.57
C SER A 12 -8.73 34.03 -14.30
N PHE A 13 -7.81 34.38 -13.39
CA PHE A 13 -6.65 33.54 -13.07
C PHE A 13 -6.72 32.82 -11.71
N GLY A 14 -7.76 33.08 -10.90
CA GLY A 14 -7.92 32.46 -9.58
C GLY A 14 -8.35 30.99 -9.64
N ASP A 15 -9.24 30.64 -10.58
CA ASP A 15 -9.82 29.29 -10.64
C ASP A 15 -8.84 28.21 -11.13
N SER A 16 -7.85 28.59 -11.93
CA SER A 16 -6.86 27.63 -12.45
C SER A 16 -5.76 27.26 -11.44
N ILE A 17 -5.48 28.14 -10.47
CA ILE A 17 -4.47 27.87 -9.42
C ILE A 17 -5.05 26.97 -8.33
N SER A 18 -6.35 27.12 -8.02
CA SER A 18 -7.05 26.28 -7.04
C SER A 18 -7.02 24.79 -7.43
N SER A 19 -7.23 24.48 -8.72
CA SER A 19 -7.24 23.10 -9.21
C SER A 19 -5.85 22.44 -9.24
N MET A 20 -4.79 23.20 -9.58
CA MET A 20 -3.41 22.70 -9.49
C MET A 20 -2.97 22.48 -8.04
N SER A 21 -3.36 23.34 -7.11
CA SER A 21 -3.08 23.17 -5.67
C SER A 21 -3.74 21.92 -5.10
N GLU A 22 -5.01 21.67 -5.42
CA GLU A 22 -5.70 20.44 -5.02
C GLU A 22 -5.09 19.19 -5.65
N MET A 23 -4.70 19.26 -6.93
CA MET A 23 -4.07 18.15 -7.63
C MET A 23 -2.69 17.83 -7.04
N VAL A 24 -1.87 18.84 -6.75
CA VAL A 24 -0.57 18.68 -6.08
C VAL A 24 -0.74 18.18 -4.64
N GLY A 25 -1.77 18.62 -3.92
CA GLY A 25 -2.12 18.11 -2.59
C GLY A 25 -2.47 16.63 -2.61
N LYS A 26 -3.28 16.19 -3.58
CA LYS A 26 -3.63 14.77 -3.79
C LYS A 26 -2.42 13.93 -4.21
N LEU A 27 -1.57 14.46 -5.10
CA LEU A 27 -0.31 13.82 -5.51
C LEU A 27 0.67 13.68 -4.35
N ASN A 28 0.81 14.71 -3.51
CA ASN A 28 1.66 14.65 -2.32
C ASN A 28 1.08 13.73 -1.24
N GLN A 29 -0.25 13.62 -1.12
CA GLN A 29 -0.90 12.62 -0.26
C GLN A 29 -0.64 11.20 -0.77
N GLN A 30 -0.83 10.93 -2.06
CA GLN A 30 -0.54 9.62 -2.66
C GLN A 30 0.95 9.27 -2.55
N LYS A 31 1.85 10.23 -2.83
CA LYS A 31 3.30 10.06 -2.65
C LYS A 31 3.67 9.81 -1.19
N SER A 32 3.04 10.51 -0.25
CA SER A 32 3.27 10.28 1.18
C SER A 32 2.73 8.93 1.63
N ALA A 33 1.59 8.47 1.09
CA ALA A 33 1.04 7.14 1.34
C ALA A 33 1.98 6.05 0.79
N MET A 34 2.44 6.19 -0.46
CA MET A 34 3.41 5.27 -1.09
C MET A 34 4.76 5.23 -0.36
N LEU A 35 5.26 6.35 0.16
CA LEU A 35 6.50 6.42 0.96
C LEU A 35 6.30 6.02 2.44
N SER A 36 5.05 5.79 2.87
CA SER A 36 4.72 5.44 4.27
C SER A 36 4.43 3.96 4.49
N GLU A 37 4.32 3.18 3.41
CA GLU A 37 4.09 1.75 3.48
C GLU A 37 5.34 1.06 4.01
N LYS A 38 5.35 0.73 5.30
CA LYS A 38 6.48 0.12 6.01
C LYS A 38 6.09 -1.24 6.54
N ILE A 39 5.59 -2.10 5.65
CA ILE A 39 5.39 -3.51 5.99
C ILE A 39 6.77 -4.18 6.00
N SER A 40 7.03 -4.98 7.02
CA SER A 40 8.21 -5.82 7.11
C SER A 40 7.85 -7.21 7.60
N VAL A 41 8.65 -8.19 7.19
CA VAL A 41 8.58 -9.57 7.62
C VAL A 41 9.35 -9.70 8.93
N ILE A 42 8.70 -10.19 9.97
CA ILE A 42 9.31 -10.41 11.29
C ILE A 42 9.86 -11.82 11.40
N SER A 43 9.09 -12.81 10.96
CA SER A 43 9.53 -14.19 10.91
C SER A 43 8.86 -14.92 9.76
N ALA A 44 9.48 -16.00 9.32
CA ALA A 44 8.92 -16.93 8.36
C ALA A 44 9.46 -18.32 8.68
N ASP A 45 8.56 -19.26 8.94
CA ASP A 45 8.86 -20.60 9.41
C ASP A 45 8.03 -21.64 8.64
N ILE A 46 8.46 -22.89 8.65
CA ILE A 46 7.70 -24.02 8.11
C ILE A 46 7.04 -24.77 9.27
N VAL A 47 5.72 -24.79 9.30
CA VAL A 47 4.92 -25.48 10.32
C VAL A 47 3.91 -26.38 9.63
N ASP A 48 3.85 -27.65 10.00
CA ASP A 48 2.88 -28.63 9.49
C ASP A 48 2.74 -28.66 7.95
N SER A 49 3.88 -28.65 7.25
CA SER A 49 3.95 -28.63 5.78
C SER A 49 3.40 -27.34 5.13
N LYS A 50 3.33 -26.24 5.87
CA LYS A 50 2.94 -24.91 5.40
C LYS A 50 3.98 -23.87 5.76
N THR A 51 4.16 -22.85 4.93
CA THR A 51 4.96 -21.67 5.27
C THR A 51 4.09 -20.68 6.05
N VAL A 52 4.49 -20.40 7.29
CA VAL A 52 3.86 -19.41 8.18
C VAL A 52 4.74 -18.17 8.23
N ILE A 53 4.15 -16.99 8.04
CA ILE A 53 4.87 -15.73 7.90
C ILE A 53 4.22 -14.70 8.81
N VAL A 54 5.02 -14.11 9.69
CA VAL A 54 4.57 -13.01 10.53
C VAL A 54 5.05 -11.71 9.92
N ILE A 55 4.09 -10.82 9.65
CA ILE A 55 4.36 -9.49 9.12
C ILE A 55 3.89 -8.43 10.10
N SER A 56 4.46 -7.23 9.99
CA SER A 56 3.96 -6.05 10.68
C SER A 56 4.12 -4.79 9.85
N ASN A 57 3.22 -3.85 10.07
CA ASN A 57 3.28 -2.52 9.51
C ASN A 57 3.85 -1.54 10.56
N TYR A 58 5.04 -1.01 10.27
CA TYR A 58 5.71 0.02 11.07
C TYR A 58 5.45 1.44 10.53
N GLY A 59 4.50 1.57 9.60
CA GLY A 59 4.04 2.80 9.00
C GLY A 59 3.06 3.55 9.89
N LYS A 60 2.58 4.70 9.40
CA LYS A 60 1.55 5.50 10.09
C LYS A 60 0.14 5.17 9.63
N TYR A 61 0.01 4.49 8.50
CA TYR A 61 -1.26 4.22 7.83
C TYR A 61 -1.40 2.73 7.58
N ASN A 62 -2.63 2.25 7.48
CA ASN A 62 -2.93 0.88 7.09
C ASN A 62 -2.32 0.56 5.72
N SER A 63 -1.97 -0.69 5.53
CA SER A 63 -1.31 -1.16 4.31
C SER A 63 -1.88 -2.52 3.97
N SER A 64 -2.15 -2.79 2.71
CA SER A 64 -2.85 -4.01 2.32
C SER A 64 -1.95 -4.91 1.49
N ILE A 65 -2.04 -6.22 1.75
CA ILE A 65 -1.43 -7.22 0.89
C ILE A 65 -2.44 -7.61 -0.17
N SER A 66 -2.03 -7.52 -1.43
CA SER A 66 -2.87 -7.83 -2.58
C SER A 66 -2.64 -9.25 -3.09
N LYS A 67 -1.38 -9.72 -3.09
CA LYS A 67 -0.99 -11.02 -3.64
C LYS A 67 0.22 -11.61 -2.92
N ALA A 68 0.29 -12.93 -2.87
CA ALA A 68 1.48 -13.68 -2.50
C ALA A 68 1.88 -14.59 -3.66
N PHE A 69 3.17 -14.67 -3.98
CA PHE A 69 3.66 -15.48 -5.11
C PHE A 69 5.09 -16.00 -4.91
N PHE A 70 5.40 -17.12 -5.57
CA PHE A 70 6.72 -17.71 -5.68
C PHE A 70 7.00 -18.08 -7.15
N GLU A 71 8.17 -17.73 -7.69
CA GLU A 71 8.53 -17.99 -9.10
C GLU A 71 7.44 -17.56 -10.12
N ASN A 72 6.74 -16.46 -9.82
CA ASN A 72 5.58 -15.94 -10.57
C ASN A 72 4.30 -16.80 -10.51
N ILE A 73 4.26 -17.82 -9.66
CA ILE A 73 3.06 -18.59 -9.33
C ILE A 73 2.39 -17.94 -8.12
N THR A 74 1.16 -17.44 -8.30
CA THR A 74 0.35 -16.96 -7.19
C THR A 74 0.04 -18.13 -6.26
N ILE A 75 0.28 -17.93 -4.97
CA ILE A 75 -0.06 -18.92 -3.96
C ILE A 75 -1.20 -18.42 -3.08
N SER A 76 -2.00 -19.37 -2.60
CA SER A 76 -3.02 -19.08 -1.60
C SER A 76 -2.35 -19.01 -0.23
N CYS A 77 -2.51 -17.87 0.43
CA CYS A 77 -2.25 -17.72 1.86
C CYS A 77 -3.57 -17.55 2.59
N THR A 78 -3.58 -17.67 3.90
CA THR A 78 -4.73 -17.39 4.77
C THR A 78 -4.21 -16.77 6.05
N SER A 79 -4.95 -15.90 6.71
CA SER A 79 -4.60 -15.43 8.06
C SER A 79 -5.84 -15.52 8.92
N ASP A 80 -5.73 -16.20 10.07
CA ASP A 80 -6.83 -16.37 11.03
C ASP A 80 -8.19 -16.75 10.40
N ASN A 81 -8.17 -17.53 9.30
CA ASN A 81 -9.34 -17.95 8.50
C ASN A 81 -10.01 -16.88 7.60
N ALA A 82 -9.31 -15.80 7.27
CA ALA A 82 -9.74 -14.83 6.25
C ALA A 82 -8.90 -14.97 4.96
N ASP A 83 -9.53 -14.64 3.82
CA ASP A 83 -8.87 -14.51 2.52
C ASP A 83 -7.80 -13.39 2.58
N PRO A 84 -6.57 -13.62 2.11
CA PRO A 84 -5.52 -12.61 2.08
C PRO A 84 -5.81 -11.49 1.07
N ALA A 85 -6.67 -11.72 0.07
CA ALA A 85 -7.21 -10.63 -0.73
C ALA A 85 -8.08 -9.76 0.19
N ASP A 86 -7.71 -8.50 0.38
CA ASP A 86 -8.30 -7.52 1.30
C ASP A 86 -7.72 -7.48 2.73
N MET A 87 -6.55 -8.10 2.95
CA MET A 87 -5.93 -8.07 4.26
C MET A 87 -5.25 -6.73 4.56
N SER A 88 -5.85 -5.95 5.47
CA SER A 88 -5.29 -4.69 5.95
C SER A 88 -4.37 -4.90 7.16
N VAL A 89 -3.08 -4.70 6.96
CA VAL A 89 -2.04 -4.66 7.99
C VAL A 89 -2.07 -3.30 8.69
N GLN A 90 -2.68 -3.27 9.88
CA GLN A 90 -2.73 -2.06 10.70
C GLN A 90 -1.36 -1.74 11.33
N PRO A 91 -1.03 -0.44 11.51
CA PRO A 91 0.17 -0.03 12.24
C PRO A 91 0.30 -0.68 13.62
N GLY A 92 1.47 -1.25 13.90
CA GLY A 92 1.80 -1.86 15.20
C GLY A 92 1.07 -3.19 15.49
N LYS A 93 0.33 -3.75 14.52
CA LYS A 93 -0.24 -5.08 14.61
C LYS A 93 0.67 -6.11 13.95
N LEU A 94 0.64 -7.31 14.51
CA LEU A 94 1.24 -8.51 13.94
C LEU A 94 0.14 -9.28 13.24
N ILE A 95 0.42 -9.74 12.02
CA ILE A 95 -0.47 -10.60 11.25
C ILE A 95 0.31 -11.85 10.86
N SER A 96 -0.32 -13.02 11.01
CA SER A 96 0.27 -14.31 10.67
C SER A 96 -0.40 -14.89 9.42
N LEU A 97 0.33 -14.94 8.32
CA LEU A 97 -0.09 -15.53 7.06
C LEU A 97 0.39 -16.99 6.98
N THR A 98 -0.51 -17.91 6.72
CA THR A 98 -0.21 -19.32 6.46
C THR A 98 -0.46 -19.62 4.99
N CYS A 99 0.57 -20.03 4.28
CA CYS A 99 0.52 -20.32 2.85
C CYS A 99 0.63 -21.83 2.59
N ASP A 100 -0.17 -22.35 1.66
CA ASP A 100 -0.22 -23.78 1.30
C ASP A 100 0.96 -24.18 0.38
N SER A 101 2.17 -23.72 0.71
CA SER A 101 3.40 -24.03 0.00
C SER A 101 4.55 -24.12 1.01
N ILE A 102 5.53 -24.98 0.72
CA ILE A 102 6.79 -25.06 1.45
C ILE A 102 7.86 -24.48 0.53
N THR A 103 8.17 -23.20 0.71
CA THR A 103 9.16 -22.51 -0.12
C THR A 103 10.17 -21.78 0.76
N ASP A 104 11.42 -21.71 0.30
CA ASP A 104 12.49 -20.92 0.90
C ASP A 104 12.32 -19.41 0.63
N LYS A 105 11.58 -19.07 -0.43
CA LYS A 105 11.36 -17.69 -0.88
C LYS A 105 9.89 -17.43 -1.12
N LEU A 106 9.36 -16.37 -0.53
CA LEU A 106 8.04 -15.86 -0.85
C LEU A 106 8.12 -14.37 -1.19
N TYR A 107 7.28 -13.93 -2.14
CA TYR A 107 7.10 -12.52 -2.44
C TYR A 107 5.68 -12.09 -2.09
N LEU A 108 5.56 -10.99 -1.34
CA LEU A 108 4.29 -10.36 -1.03
C LEU A 108 4.19 -9.05 -1.82
N LEU A 109 3.11 -8.89 -2.57
CA LEU A 109 2.80 -7.66 -3.30
C LEU A 109 1.79 -6.83 -2.51
N THR A 110 2.14 -5.60 -2.19
CA THR A 110 1.20 -4.65 -1.59
C THR A 110 0.31 -3.98 -2.63
N GLU A 111 -0.80 -3.35 -2.21
CA GLU A 111 -1.65 -2.57 -3.11
C GLU A 111 -0.89 -1.44 -3.85
N ASN A 112 0.17 -0.90 -3.25
CA ASN A 112 1.02 0.11 -3.88
C ASN A 112 2.13 -0.47 -4.76
N GLN A 113 2.03 -1.75 -5.12
CA GLN A 113 3.00 -2.47 -5.95
C GLN A 113 4.41 -2.61 -5.33
N ASN A 114 4.53 -2.50 -4.00
CA ASN A 114 5.78 -2.82 -3.33
C ASN A 114 5.91 -4.34 -3.19
N ILE A 115 7.09 -4.87 -3.54
CA ILE A 115 7.40 -6.29 -3.39
C ILE A 115 8.23 -6.49 -2.13
N LEU A 116 7.74 -7.30 -1.21
CA LEU A 116 8.45 -7.72 -0.01
C LEU A 116 8.96 -9.14 -0.22
N GLN A 117 10.27 -9.31 -0.18
CA GLN A 117 10.88 -10.64 -0.23
C GLN A 117 10.96 -11.23 1.19
N VAL A 118 10.38 -12.40 1.34
CA VAL A 118 10.40 -13.23 2.54
C VAL A 118 11.41 -14.35 2.29
N SER A 119 12.37 -14.52 3.20
CA SER A 119 13.24 -15.71 3.21
C SER A 119 12.86 -16.55 4.42
N VAL A 120 12.57 -17.83 4.18
CA VAL A 120 12.17 -18.79 5.21
C VAL A 120 13.43 -19.50 5.72
N ALA A 121 13.61 -19.55 7.04
CA ALA A 121 14.80 -20.10 7.69
C ALA A 121 14.58 -21.52 8.22
#